data_AF-A0A519MBX1-F1
#
_entry.id   AF-A0A519MBX1-F1
#
_cell.length_a   1.000
_cell.length_b   1.000
_cell.length_c   1.000
_cell.angle_alpha   90.00
_cell.angle_beta   90.00
_cell.angle_gamma   90.00
#
_symmetry.space_group_name_H-M   'P 1'
#
loop_
_entity.id
_entity.type
_entity.pdbx_description
1 polymer ?
#
loop_
_entity_poly.entity_id
_entity_poly.type
_entity_poly.pdbx_seq_one_letter_code
_entity_poly.pdbx_strand_id
1 'polypeptide(L)'
;MFISSIARLMYAGAMDAVGALPGGFSLASVVANANNWVPIYWMLLCIAYAVQYRERFREGQLRAAQLETQLVQAQLQALKMQLQPHFLFNSLNAVSALMSADVKAARRMLAQLSQFLRLVLDGADAHEVTLAQELHLTRLYLEIEQTRFPDRLAVAYDIAPGTEGALLPALLLQPVVENAVRHGLAPQAGAGELAISARQQGGRLLVQVQDNGRGT
;
A
#
# COMPACT_ATOMS: atom_id res chain seq x y z
N MET A 1 -11.23 -51.19 -11.62
CA MET A 1 -11.68 -52.60 -11.61
C MET A 1 -12.62 -52.95 -12.78
N PHE A 2 -13.40 -51.99 -13.31
CA PHE A 2 -14.32 -52.24 -14.44
C PHE A 2 -13.64 -52.37 -15.82
N ILE A 3 -12.54 -51.66 -16.06
CA ILE A 3 -11.84 -51.65 -17.36
C ILE A 3 -11.12 -52.99 -17.65
N SER A 4 -10.61 -53.68 -16.62
CA SER A 4 -9.94 -54.97 -16.81
C SER A 4 -10.91 -56.14 -17.08
N SER A 5 -12.17 -56.04 -16.64
CA SER A 5 -13.18 -57.07 -16.90
C SER A 5 -13.73 -57.00 -18.31
N ILE A 6 -13.92 -55.79 -18.86
CA ILE A 6 -14.32 -55.61 -20.27
C ILE A 6 -13.19 -56.06 -21.21
N ALA A 7 -11.93 -55.78 -20.86
CA ALA A 7 -10.77 -56.23 -21.62
C ALA A 7 -10.64 -57.77 -21.65
N ARG A 8 -10.94 -58.48 -20.54
CA ARG A 8 -10.94 -59.95 -20.50
C ARG A 8 -12.08 -60.57 -21.31
N LEU A 9 -13.27 -59.97 -21.28
CA LEU A 9 -14.41 -60.47 -22.04
C LEU A 9 -14.22 -60.29 -23.57
N MET A 10 -13.62 -59.17 -23.98
CA MET A 10 -13.24 -58.96 -25.38
C MET A 10 -12.09 -59.88 -25.85
N TYR A 11 -11.16 -60.23 -24.96
CA TYR A 11 -10.05 -61.13 -25.26
C TYR A 11 -10.51 -62.58 -25.49
N ALA A 12 -11.48 -63.06 -24.70
CA ALA A 12 -12.04 -64.41 -24.85
C ALA A 12 -12.87 -64.56 -26.15
N GLY A 13 -13.64 -63.54 -26.54
CA GLY A 13 -14.44 -63.59 -27.77
C GLY A 13 -13.63 -63.45 -29.07
N ALA A 14 -12.40 -62.96 -29.02
CA ALA A 14 -11.55 -62.76 -30.20
C ALA A 14 -10.69 -64.00 -30.57
N MET A 15 -10.51 -64.95 -29.64
CA MET A 15 -9.73 -66.18 -29.87
C MET A 15 -10.44 -67.20 -30.77
N ASP A 16 -11.77 -67.19 -30.80
CA ASP A 16 -12.56 -68.15 -31.58
C ASP A 16 -12.75 -67.74 -33.06
N ALA A 17 -12.38 -66.52 -33.47
CA ALA A 17 -12.81 -65.96 -34.75
C ALA A 17 -11.71 -65.56 -35.75
N VAL A 18 -10.42 -65.77 -35.49
CA VAL A 18 -9.37 -65.23 -36.38
C VAL A 18 -8.35 -66.29 -36.79
N GLY A 19 -8.58 -66.84 -37.99
CA GLY A 19 -7.57 -67.57 -38.74
C GLY A 19 -6.30 -66.73 -38.90
N ALA A 20 -5.15 -67.38 -38.70
CA ALA A 20 -3.84 -66.77 -38.81
C ALA A 20 -3.61 -66.21 -40.23
N LEU A 21 -3.47 -64.89 -40.36
CA LEU A 21 -2.93 -64.28 -41.57
C LEU A 21 -1.44 -64.64 -41.71
N PRO A 22 -0.91 -64.79 -42.94
CA PRO A 22 0.48 -65.15 -43.15
C PRO A 22 1.39 -64.00 -42.69
N GLY A 23 2.30 -64.30 -41.75
CA GLY A 23 3.22 -63.32 -41.14
C GLY A 23 3.16 -63.24 -39.60
N GLY A 24 2.34 -64.04 -38.91
CA GLY A 24 2.33 -64.11 -37.44
C GLY A 24 1.63 -62.95 -36.74
N PHE A 25 0.98 -62.05 -37.49
CA PHE A 25 0.17 -60.96 -36.95
C PHE A 25 -1.28 -61.40 -36.75
N SER A 26 -1.71 -61.46 -35.48
CA SER A 26 -3.11 -61.62 -35.11
C SER A 26 -3.68 -60.26 -34.72
N LEU A 27 -4.94 -59.96 -35.11
CA LEU A 27 -5.65 -58.76 -34.66
C LEU A 27 -5.66 -58.65 -33.13
N ALA A 28 -5.71 -59.78 -32.42
CA ALA A 28 -5.64 -59.82 -30.96
C ALA A 28 -4.28 -59.36 -30.43
N SER A 29 -3.16 -59.68 -31.10
CA SER A 29 -1.83 -59.24 -30.66
C SER A 29 -1.58 -57.76 -30.96
N VAL A 30 -2.17 -57.22 -32.03
CA VAL A 30 -2.16 -55.78 -32.35
C VAL A 30 -2.99 -54.98 -31.34
N VAL A 31 -4.20 -55.44 -31.02
CA VAL A 31 -5.09 -54.79 -30.03
C VAL A 31 -4.50 -54.87 -28.62
N ALA A 32 -3.90 -56.00 -28.24
CA ALA A 32 -3.24 -56.16 -26.94
C ALA A 32 -2.02 -55.24 -26.80
N ASN A 33 -1.23 -55.05 -27.87
CA ASN A 33 -0.14 -54.08 -27.86
C ASN A 33 -0.68 -52.65 -27.71
N ALA A 34 -1.65 -52.26 -28.53
CA ALA A 34 -2.26 -50.93 -28.50
C ALA A 34 -2.83 -50.57 -27.11
N ASN A 35 -3.50 -51.53 -26.45
CA ASN A 35 -4.04 -51.34 -25.10
C ASN A 35 -2.98 -51.04 -24.03
N ASN A 36 -1.72 -51.42 -24.25
CA ASN A 36 -0.62 -51.15 -23.32
C ASN A 36 0.04 -49.78 -23.54
N TRP A 37 0.06 -49.27 -24.78
CA TRP A 37 0.64 -47.97 -25.12
C TRP A 37 -0.30 -46.79 -24.84
N VAL A 38 -1.61 -46.98 -25.00
CA VAL A 38 -2.65 -45.96 -24.75
C VAL A 38 -2.60 -45.37 -23.33
N PRO A 39 -2.52 -46.16 -22.22
CA PRO A 39 -2.47 -45.58 -20.88
C PRO A 39 -1.18 -44.80 -20.60
N ILE A 40 -0.05 -45.20 -21.18
CA ILE A 40 1.22 -44.47 -21.08
C ILE A 40 1.09 -43.11 -21.77
N TYR A 41 0.48 -43.08 -22.96
CA TYR A 41 0.20 -41.85 -23.67
C TYR A 41 -0.71 -40.91 -22.86
N TRP A 42 -1.82 -41.43 -22.30
CA TRP A 42 -2.70 -40.64 -21.43
C TRP A 42 -1.99 -40.15 -20.16
N MET A 43 -1.12 -40.95 -19.55
CA MET A 43 -0.34 -40.56 -18.39
C MET A 43 0.64 -39.42 -18.71
N LEU A 44 1.35 -39.50 -19.84
CA LEU A 44 2.24 -38.43 -20.30
C LEU A 44 1.47 -37.15 -20.61
N LEU A 45 0.29 -37.26 -21.22
CA LEU A 45 -0.57 -36.12 -21.54
C LEU A 45 -1.09 -35.46 -20.25
N CYS A 46 -1.52 -36.25 -19.26
CA CYS A 46 -1.89 -35.76 -17.94
C CYS A 46 -0.73 -35.06 -17.22
N ILE A 47 0.48 -35.62 -17.26
CA ILE A 47 1.68 -35.02 -16.67
C ILE A 47 2.00 -33.69 -17.37
N ALA A 48 2.01 -33.67 -18.71
CA ALA A 48 2.25 -32.45 -19.49
C ALA A 48 1.22 -31.36 -19.19
N TYR A 49 -0.07 -31.73 -19.10
CA TYR A 49 -1.15 -30.81 -18.75
C TYR A 49 -1.03 -30.31 -17.30
N ALA A 50 -0.66 -31.19 -16.36
CA ALA A 50 -0.41 -30.82 -14.97
C ALA A 50 0.78 -29.86 -14.81
N VAL A 51 1.87 -30.06 -15.57
CA VAL A 51 3.02 -29.15 -15.58
C VAL A 51 2.62 -27.77 -16.11
N GLN A 52 1.92 -27.71 -17.26
CA GLN A 52 1.43 -26.44 -17.82
C GLN A 52 0.46 -25.73 -16.88
N TYR A 53 -0.41 -26.46 -16.19
CA TYR A 53 -1.33 -25.89 -15.21
C TYR A 53 -0.57 -25.25 -14.04
N ARG A 54 0.48 -25.91 -13.53
CA ARG A 54 1.32 -25.37 -12.45
C ARG A 54 2.07 -24.11 -12.89
N GLU A 55 2.58 -24.07 -14.11
CA GLU A 55 3.26 -22.88 -14.65
C GLU A 55 2.30 -21.70 -14.78
N ARG A 56 1.12 -21.90 -15.38
CA ARG A 56 0.10 -20.84 -15.49
C ARG A 56 -0.35 -20.32 -14.13
N PHE A 57 -0.50 -21.21 -13.15
CA PHE A 57 -0.87 -20.81 -11.79
C PHE A 57 0.24 -20.00 -11.11
N ARG A 58 1.52 -20.41 -11.25
CA ARG A 58 2.68 -19.66 -10.75
C ARG A 58 2.82 -18.30 -11.42
N GLU A 59 2.66 -18.23 -12.74
CA GLU A 59 2.67 -16.97 -13.49
C GLU A 59 1.56 -16.04 -13.01
N GLY A 60 0.35 -16.57 -12.79
CA GLY A 60 -0.77 -15.80 -12.24
C GLY A 60 -0.45 -15.23 -10.86
N GLN A 61 0.12 -16.04 -9.97
CA GLN A 61 0.53 -15.60 -8.62
C GLN A 61 1.64 -14.55 -8.66
N LEU A 62 2.65 -14.75 -9.51
CA LEU A 62 3.75 -13.78 -9.70
C LEU A 62 3.22 -12.45 -10.25
N ARG A 63 2.33 -12.49 -11.25
CA ARG A 63 1.69 -11.28 -11.80
C ARG A 63 0.83 -10.58 -10.75
N ALA A 64 0.06 -11.32 -9.95
CA ALA A 64 -0.74 -10.75 -8.88
C ALA A 64 0.14 -10.05 -7.82
N ALA A 65 1.21 -10.70 -7.36
CA ALA A 65 2.15 -10.10 -6.41
C ALA A 65 2.90 -8.89 -6.98
N GLN A 66 3.24 -8.90 -8.27
CA GLN A 66 3.83 -7.76 -8.96
C GLN A 66 2.86 -6.59 -9.05
N LEU A 67 1.60 -6.85 -9.40
CA LEU A 67 0.55 -5.83 -9.46
C LEU A 67 0.28 -5.24 -8.08
N GLU A 68 0.20 -6.07 -7.03
CA GLU A 68 0.07 -5.61 -5.65
C GLU A 68 1.26 -4.72 -5.24
N THR A 69 2.48 -5.13 -5.57
CA THR A 69 3.68 -4.33 -5.30
C THR A 69 3.66 -3.00 -6.05
N GLN A 70 3.25 -3.00 -7.33
CA GLN A 70 3.12 -1.79 -8.14
C GLN A 70 2.02 -0.87 -7.60
N LEU A 71 0.91 -1.43 -7.11
CA LEU A 71 -0.19 -0.69 -6.50
C LEU A 71 0.28 -0.01 -5.21
N VAL A 72 0.94 -0.76 -4.33
CA VAL A 72 1.55 -0.21 -3.11
C VAL A 72 2.57 0.87 -3.46
N GLN A 73 3.44 0.66 -4.44
CA GLN A 73 4.41 1.68 -4.87
C GLN A 73 3.74 2.93 -5.45
N ALA A 74 2.68 2.76 -6.24
CA ALA A 74 1.92 3.87 -6.80
C ALA A 74 1.19 4.66 -5.71
N GLN A 75 0.60 3.99 -4.72
CA GLN A 75 0.01 4.63 -3.53
C GLN A 75 1.07 5.40 -2.73
N LEU A 76 2.24 4.79 -2.51
CA LEU A 76 3.36 5.44 -1.82
C LEU A 76 3.88 6.66 -2.60
N GLN A 77 3.89 6.59 -3.93
CA GLN A 77 4.31 7.67 -4.81
C GLN A 77 3.26 8.79 -4.90
N ALA A 78 1.97 8.45 -4.92
CA ALA A 78 0.87 9.39 -4.80
C ALA A 78 0.90 10.11 -3.45
N LEU A 79 1.19 9.39 -2.36
CA LEU A 79 1.36 9.99 -1.05
C LEU A 79 2.62 10.83 -0.94
N LYS A 80 3.72 10.44 -1.61
CA LYS A 80 4.92 11.29 -1.79
C LYS A 80 4.64 12.59 -2.53
N MET A 81 3.60 12.67 -3.35
CA MET A 81 3.19 13.94 -3.97
C MET A 81 2.41 14.82 -2.99
N GLN A 82 1.73 14.22 -2.01
CA GLN A 82 1.03 14.95 -0.94
C GLN A 82 1.98 15.39 0.19
N LEU A 83 3.07 14.66 0.43
CA LEU A 83 4.11 15.00 1.40
C LEU A 83 5.23 15.81 0.75
N GLN A 84 5.63 16.94 1.36
CA GLN A 84 6.77 17.70 0.83
C GLN A 84 8.10 16.96 1.05
N PRO A 85 8.83 16.56 -0.02
CA PRO A 85 10.10 15.86 0.13
C PRO A 85 11.12 16.69 0.93
N HIS A 86 11.08 18.01 0.75
CA HIS A 86 11.95 18.94 1.46
C HIS A 86 11.70 18.97 2.99
N PHE A 87 10.43 18.88 3.43
CA PHE A 87 10.11 18.79 4.86
C PHE A 87 10.76 17.56 5.50
N LEU A 88 10.67 16.40 4.84
CA LEU A 88 11.27 15.16 5.32
C LEU A 88 12.79 15.23 5.39
N PHE A 89 13.44 15.70 4.31
CA PHE A 89 14.90 15.85 4.30
C PHE A 89 15.39 16.84 5.37
N ASN A 90 14.70 17.97 5.54
CA ASN A 90 15.07 18.95 6.55
C ASN A 90 14.88 18.43 7.97
N SER A 91 13.79 17.69 8.21
CA SER A 91 13.53 17.08 9.51
C SER A 91 14.59 16.05 9.87
N LEU A 92 15.00 15.20 8.92
CA LEU A 92 16.07 14.23 9.12
C LEU A 92 17.44 14.90 9.33
N ASN A 93 17.74 15.96 8.58
CA ASN A 93 18.97 16.75 8.78
C ASN A 93 19.01 17.40 10.16
N ALA A 94 17.88 17.94 10.65
CA ALA A 94 17.76 18.49 11.99
C ALA A 94 17.98 17.40 13.06
N VAL A 95 17.38 16.21 12.89
CA VAL A 95 17.64 15.05 13.75
C VAL A 95 19.14 14.71 13.77
N SER A 96 19.78 14.65 12.60
CA SER A 96 21.22 14.36 12.49
C SER A 96 22.08 15.40 13.21
N ALA A 97 21.73 16.69 13.13
CA ALA A 97 22.43 17.74 13.87
C ALA A 97 22.22 17.62 15.38
N LEU A 98 21.00 17.31 15.82
CA LEU A 98 20.66 17.12 17.23
C LEU A 98 21.30 15.88 17.84
N MET A 99 21.63 14.84 17.07
CA MET A 99 22.32 13.64 17.58
C MET A 99 23.64 13.97 18.31
N SER A 100 24.34 15.04 17.91
CA SER A 100 25.58 15.48 18.55
C SER A 100 25.37 16.53 19.65
N ALA A 101 24.24 17.27 19.62
CA ALA A 101 23.97 18.39 20.52
C ALA A 101 23.00 18.04 21.65
N ASP A 102 21.88 17.39 21.33
CA ASP A 102 20.85 16.93 22.26
C ASP A 102 20.16 15.67 21.71
N VAL A 103 20.69 14.51 22.14
CA VAL A 103 20.17 13.19 21.76
C VAL A 103 18.70 13.01 22.19
N LYS A 104 18.28 13.63 23.29
CA LYS A 104 16.90 13.50 23.79
C LYS A 104 15.93 14.27 22.89
N ALA A 105 16.28 15.49 22.48
CA ALA A 105 15.51 16.25 21.50
C ALA A 105 15.44 15.53 20.14
N ALA A 106 16.57 15.00 19.66
CA ALA A 106 16.62 14.25 18.41
C ALA A 106 15.71 13.01 18.42
N ARG A 107 15.71 12.22 19.52
CA ARG A 107 14.82 11.05 19.67
C ARG A 107 13.35 11.45 19.69
N ARG A 108 13.02 12.59 20.32
CA ARG A 108 11.65 13.14 20.35
C ARG A 108 11.21 13.54 18.95
N MET A 109 12.02 14.31 18.23
CA MET A 109 11.73 14.75 16.85
C MET A 109 11.57 13.56 15.90
N LEU A 110 12.40 12.53 16.03
CA LEU A 110 12.29 11.30 15.23
C LEU A 110 10.98 10.54 15.52
N ALA A 111 10.56 10.48 16.79
CA ALA A 111 9.29 9.87 17.17
C ALA A 111 8.08 10.65 16.63
N GLN A 112 8.11 11.98 16.74
CA GLN A 112 7.08 12.87 16.17
C GLN A 112 6.99 12.72 14.65
N LEU A 113 8.14 12.69 13.95
CA LEU A 113 8.19 12.47 12.50
C LEU A 113 7.61 11.11 12.10
N SER A 114 7.94 10.05 12.84
CA SER A 114 7.37 8.72 12.61
C SER A 114 5.86 8.68 12.82
N GLN A 115 5.36 9.34 13.88
CA GLN A 115 3.94 9.45 14.15
C GLN A 115 3.21 10.27 13.07
N PHE A 116 3.77 11.40 12.66
CA PHE A 116 3.23 12.23 11.58
C PHE A 116 3.10 11.43 10.28
N LEU A 117 4.18 10.77 9.86
CA LEU A 117 4.17 9.94 8.65
C LEU A 117 3.11 8.83 8.71
N ARG A 118 3.01 8.14 9.85
CA ARG A 118 1.99 7.11 10.06
C ARG A 118 0.58 7.65 9.90
N LEU A 119 0.26 8.79 10.49
CA LEU A 119 -1.08 9.38 10.40
C LEU A 119 -1.42 9.86 8.99
N VAL A 120 -0.45 10.41 8.26
CA VAL A 120 -0.64 10.77 6.84
C VAL A 120 -0.89 9.54 5.98
N LEU A 121 -0.15 8.44 6.23
CA LEU A 121 -0.32 7.16 5.53
C LEU A 121 -1.67 6.51 5.85
N ASP A 122 -2.04 6.41 7.12
CA ASP A 122 -3.27 5.77 7.58
C ASP A 122 -4.52 6.57 7.17
N GLY A 123 -4.38 7.91 7.04
CA GLY A 123 -5.45 8.81 6.63
C GLY A 123 -5.58 9.04 5.12
N ALA A 124 -4.69 8.47 4.30
CA ALA A 124 -4.60 8.78 2.87
C ALA A 124 -5.88 8.43 2.06
N ASP A 125 -6.62 7.42 2.49
CA ASP A 125 -7.87 6.98 1.83
C ASP A 125 -9.12 7.65 2.42
N ALA A 126 -8.99 8.39 3.53
CA ALA A 126 -10.10 9.05 4.19
C ALA A 126 -10.53 10.32 3.42
N HIS A 127 -11.79 10.37 3.01
CA HIS A 127 -12.33 11.55 2.31
C HIS A 127 -12.69 12.68 3.28
N GLU A 128 -13.15 12.33 4.49
CA GLU A 128 -13.50 13.27 5.56
C GLU A 128 -12.90 12.80 6.90
N VAL A 129 -12.44 13.76 7.69
CA VAL A 129 -11.90 13.57 9.04
C VAL A 129 -12.50 14.61 9.98
N THR A 130 -12.46 14.30 11.27
CA THR A 130 -12.86 15.26 12.31
C THR A 130 -11.85 16.39 12.45
N LEU A 131 -12.29 17.57 12.88
CA LEU A 131 -11.40 18.67 13.23
C LEU A 131 -10.36 18.28 14.26
N ALA A 132 -10.70 17.42 15.22
CA ALA A 132 -9.75 16.86 16.17
C ALA A 132 -8.58 16.13 15.50
N GLN A 133 -8.88 15.28 14.51
CA GLN A 133 -7.86 14.52 13.78
C GLN A 133 -6.97 15.44 12.95
N GLU A 134 -7.58 16.40 12.25
CA GLU A 134 -6.83 17.37 11.44
C GLU A 134 -5.93 18.27 12.31
N LEU A 135 -6.43 18.75 13.44
CA LEU A 135 -5.65 19.54 14.41
C LEU A 135 -4.53 18.72 15.05
N HIS A 136 -4.76 17.42 15.30
CA HIS A 136 -3.73 16.53 15.83
C HIS A 136 -2.57 16.37 14.84
N LEU A 137 -2.87 16.16 13.56
CA LEU A 137 -1.87 16.08 12.51
C LEU A 137 -1.11 17.42 12.37
N THR A 138 -1.84 18.54 12.37
CA THR A 138 -1.30 19.90 12.31
C THR A 138 -0.34 20.19 13.46
N ARG A 139 -0.68 19.75 14.69
CA ARG A 139 0.17 19.91 15.88
C ARG A 139 1.48 19.17 15.74
N LEU A 140 1.44 17.91 15.30
CA LEU A 140 2.66 17.12 15.09
C LEU A 140 3.58 17.79 14.08
N TYR A 141 3.03 18.31 12.98
CA TYR A 141 3.79 19.08 12.00
C TYR A 141 4.46 20.32 12.62
N LEU A 142 3.69 21.13 13.35
CA LEU A 142 4.19 22.36 13.95
C LEU A 142 5.22 22.11 15.06
N GLU A 143 5.11 21.03 15.82
CA GLU A 143 6.11 20.63 16.82
C GLU A 143 7.46 20.24 16.18
N ILE A 144 7.42 19.58 15.02
CA ILE A 144 8.61 19.24 14.24
C ILE A 144 9.27 20.53 13.73
N GLU A 145 8.49 21.46 13.18
CA GLU A 145 9.01 22.76 12.71
C GLU A 145 9.52 23.65 13.86
N GLN A 146 8.87 23.66 15.03
CA GLN A 146 9.38 24.37 16.21
C GLN A 146 10.72 23.81 16.68
N THR A 147 10.91 22.48 16.63
CA THR A 147 12.21 21.88 16.98
C THR A 147 13.30 22.30 15.99
N ARG A 148 12.94 22.49 14.73
CA ARG A 148 13.84 22.99 13.67
C ARG A 148 14.12 24.49 13.79
N PHE A 149 13.18 25.25 14.34
CA PHE A 149 13.24 26.71 14.47
C PHE A 149 12.81 27.22 15.86
N PRO A 150 13.54 26.85 16.93
CA PRO A 150 13.08 27.03 18.31
C PRO A 150 12.77 28.48 18.70
N ASP A 151 13.49 29.46 18.15
CA ASP A 151 13.33 30.88 18.48
C ASP A 151 12.51 31.68 17.45
N ARG A 152 11.92 31.01 16.45
CA ARG A 152 11.28 31.69 15.31
C ARG A 152 9.83 31.32 15.05
N LEU A 153 9.28 30.35 15.78
CA LEU A 153 7.90 29.90 15.58
C LEU A 153 7.18 29.77 16.93
N ALA A 154 6.30 30.71 17.22
CA ALA A 154 5.34 30.64 18.31
C ALA A 154 3.97 30.23 17.75
N VAL A 155 3.31 29.26 18.38
CA VAL A 155 2.01 28.77 17.93
C VAL A 155 0.98 28.92 19.05
N ALA A 156 -0.14 29.55 18.74
CA ALA A 156 -1.29 29.69 19.61
C ALA A 156 -2.49 28.92 19.03
N TYR A 157 -3.20 28.20 19.90
CA TYR A 157 -4.42 27.48 19.54
C TYR A 157 -5.60 28.04 20.34
N ASP A 158 -6.67 28.36 19.64
CA ASP A 158 -7.91 28.84 20.23
C ASP A 158 -9.10 28.08 19.64
N ILE A 159 -9.35 26.89 20.18
CA ILE A 159 -10.35 25.95 19.68
C ILE A 159 -11.56 25.99 20.60
N ALA A 160 -12.71 26.44 20.09
CA ALA A 160 -13.93 26.47 20.88
C ALA A 160 -14.44 25.05 21.15
N PRO A 161 -14.94 24.75 22.37
CA PRO A 161 -15.46 23.44 22.71
C PRO A 161 -16.67 23.10 21.84
N GLY A 162 -16.77 21.84 21.42
CA GLY A 162 -17.84 21.34 20.57
C GLY A 162 -17.57 21.50 19.06
N THR A 163 -16.41 22.06 18.68
CA THR A 163 -15.99 22.14 17.27
C THR A 163 -15.20 20.91 16.82
N GLU A 164 -14.66 20.14 17.75
CA GLU A 164 -13.71 19.05 17.50
C GLU A 164 -14.29 17.90 16.65
N GLY A 165 -15.60 17.67 16.76
CA GLY A 165 -16.30 16.61 16.04
C GLY A 165 -16.78 17.00 14.64
N ALA A 166 -16.59 18.25 14.22
CA ALA A 166 -16.99 18.69 12.88
C ALA A 166 -16.18 17.96 11.80
N LEU A 167 -16.85 17.50 10.75
CA LEU A 167 -16.22 16.84 9.61
C LEU A 167 -15.72 17.86 8.59
N LEU A 168 -14.52 17.63 8.07
CA LEU A 168 -13.92 18.37 6.97
C LEU A 168 -13.16 17.41 6.05
N PRO A 169 -12.90 17.81 4.79
CA PRO A 169 -11.97 17.09 3.94
C PRO A 169 -10.63 16.87 4.63
N ALA A 170 -10.08 15.66 4.49
CA ALA A 170 -8.76 15.35 5.02
C ALA A 170 -7.69 16.25 4.42
N LEU A 171 -6.70 16.64 5.23
CA LEU A 171 -5.56 17.47 4.81
C LEU A 171 -5.96 18.86 4.29
N LEU A 172 -7.07 19.42 4.78
CA LEU A 172 -7.51 20.77 4.44
C LEU A 172 -6.66 21.84 5.15
N LEU A 173 -6.28 21.63 6.42
CA LEU A 173 -5.50 22.62 7.18
C LEU A 173 -4.01 22.57 6.85
N GLN A 174 -3.51 21.38 6.50
CA GLN A 174 -2.09 21.14 6.28
C GLN A 174 -1.48 22.12 5.25
N PRO A 175 -2.04 22.33 4.04
CA PRO A 175 -1.46 23.23 3.03
C PRO A 175 -1.45 24.70 3.47
N VAL A 176 -2.47 25.12 4.23
CA VAL A 176 -2.60 26.50 4.71
C VAL A 176 -1.54 26.78 5.78
N VAL A 177 -1.43 25.88 6.76
CA VAL A 177 -0.46 25.98 7.84
C VAL A 177 0.97 25.91 7.30
N GLU A 178 1.22 24.99 6.37
CA GLU A 178 2.53 24.84 5.77
C GLU A 178 2.94 26.06 4.95
N ASN A 179 2.01 26.67 4.20
CA ASN A 179 2.27 27.94 3.51
C ASN A 179 2.61 29.06 4.49
N ALA A 180 1.86 29.18 5.60
CA ALA A 180 2.12 30.19 6.63
C ALA A 180 3.53 30.03 7.24
N VAL A 181 3.92 28.80 7.62
CA VAL A 181 5.23 28.52 8.20
C VAL A 181 6.36 28.78 7.19
N ARG A 182 6.24 28.27 5.96
CA ARG A 182 7.31 28.33 4.97
C ARG A 182 7.50 29.72 4.37
N HIS A 183 6.41 30.35 3.95
CA HIS A 183 6.46 31.60 3.19
C HIS A 183 6.29 32.82 4.10
N GLY A 184 5.46 32.71 5.13
CA GLY A 184 5.23 33.79 6.09
C GLY A 184 6.38 33.91 7.09
N LEU A 185 6.71 32.81 7.78
CA LEU A 185 7.52 32.85 9.01
C LEU A 185 9.01 32.49 8.80
N ALA A 186 9.33 31.48 7.99
CA ALA A 186 10.72 31.04 7.77
C ALA A 186 11.67 32.13 7.18
N PRO A 187 11.22 33.05 6.30
CA PRO A 187 12.08 34.11 5.76
C PRO A 187 12.30 35.30 6.70
N GLN A 188 11.55 35.41 7.80
CA GLN A 188 11.70 36.50 8.76
C GLN A 188 12.86 36.22 9.74
N ALA A 189 13.54 37.30 10.14
CA ALA A 189 14.61 37.24 11.14
C ALA A 189 14.09 37.27 12.59
N GLY A 190 12.81 37.62 12.80
CA GLY A 190 12.16 37.72 14.11
C GLY A 190 11.28 36.51 14.46
N ALA A 191 10.64 36.56 15.62
CA ALA A 191 9.70 35.54 16.06
C ALA A 191 8.40 35.59 15.23
N GLY A 192 8.19 34.55 14.41
CA GLY A 192 6.94 34.34 13.71
C GLY A 192 5.87 33.80 14.65
N GLU A 193 4.65 34.33 14.55
CA GLU A 193 3.49 33.90 15.31
C GLU A 193 2.47 33.28 14.36
N LEU A 194 2.00 32.08 14.71
CA LEU A 194 0.92 31.38 14.03
C LEU A 194 -0.23 31.15 15.01
N ALA A 195 -1.41 31.67 14.70
CA ALA A 195 -2.63 31.45 15.47
C ALA A 195 -3.60 30.57 14.68
N ILE A 196 -4.06 29.48 15.30
CA ILE A 196 -5.08 28.59 14.75
C ILE A 196 -6.30 28.67 15.64
N SER A 197 -7.43 29.11 15.08
CA SER A 197 -8.69 29.17 15.82
C SER A 197 -9.82 28.43 15.13
N ALA A 198 -10.74 27.90 15.93
CA ALA A 198 -11.95 27.26 15.45
C ALA A 198 -13.16 27.71 16.27
N ARG A 199 -14.24 28.07 15.56
CA ARG A 199 -15.48 28.59 16.13
C ARG A 199 -16.69 28.05 15.38
N GLN A 200 -17.81 27.90 16.08
CA GLN A 200 -19.10 27.69 15.42
C GLN A 200 -19.81 29.03 15.27
N GLN A 201 -20.18 29.39 14.04
CA GLN A 201 -20.86 30.64 13.73
C GLN A 201 -21.96 30.41 12.69
N GLY A 202 -23.21 30.74 13.04
CA GLY A 202 -24.35 30.59 12.12
C GLY A 202 -24.55 29.16 11.59
N GLY A 203 -24.31 28.15 12.43
CA GLY A 203 -24.40 26.74 12.05
C GLY A 203 -23.26 26.22 11.17
N ARG A 204 -22.22 27.03 10.92
CA ARG A 204 -21.01 26.63 10.18
C ARG A 204 -19.82 26.57 11.11
N LEU A 205 -18.86 25.71 10.77
CA LEU A 205 -17.53 25.73 11.37
C LEU A 205 -16.69 26.81 10.65
N LEU A 206 -16.17 27.76 11.41
CA LEU A 206 -15.16 28.70 10.97
C LEU A 206 -13.81 28.25 11.54
N VAL A 207 -12.87 27.91 10.65
CA VAL A 207 -11.47 27.64 11.02
C VAL A 207 -10.62 28.73 10.42
N GLN A 208 -9.77 29.34 11.24
CA GLN A 208 -8.90 30.43 10.83
C GLN A 208 -7.45 30.10 11.18
N VAL A 209 -6.58 30.28 10.21
CA VAL A 209 -5.12 30.24 10.36
C VAL A 209 -4.61 31.63 10.07
N GLN A 210 -3.91 32.23 11.02
CA GLN A 210 -3.38 33.59 10.90
C GLN A 210 -1.91 33.59 11.25
N ASP A 211 -1.10 34.23 10.41
CA ASP A 211 0.32 34.46 10.65
C ASP A 211 0.66 35.95 10.61
N ASN A 212 1.75 36.32 11.27
CA ASN A 212 2.33 37.68 11.26
C ASN A 212 3.48 37.83 10.25
N GLY A 213 3.55 36.92 9.27
CA GLY A 213 4.58 36.87 8.26
C GLY A 213 4.48 38.04 7.26
N ARG A 214 5.46 38.12 6.35
CA ARG A 214 5.32 38.97 5.16
C ARG A 214 4.30 38.28 4.27
N GLY A 215 3.03 38.68 4.36
CA GLY A 215 1.93 38.06 3.63
C GLY A 215 2.28 37.75 2.17
N THR A 216 1.80 36.60 1.69
CA THR A 216 1.97 36.14 0.30
C THR A 216 1.19 37.00 -0.68
#